data_AF-A0A4Y2HAP0-F1
#
_entry.id   AF-A0A4Y2HAP0-F1
#
_cell.length_a   1.000
_cell.length_b   1.000
_cell.length_c   1.000
_cell.angle_alpha   90.00
_cell.angle_beta   90.00
_cell.angle_gamma   90.00
#
_symmetry.space_group_name_H-M   'P 1'
#
loop_
_entity.id
_entity.type
_entity.pdbx_description
1 polymer ?
#
loop_
_entity_poly.entity_id
_entity_poly.type
_entity_poly.pdbx_seq_one_letter_code
_entity_poly.pdbx_strand_id
1 'polypeptide(L)'
;MRLPRNAAISRNVSTPLESWKLLMSVEMVKDLVSCTNIYIASISYRFSRERDAKSTTEAEMKVFIGPLYICVVHKSSHVNITDLWTTDGTGIEIFRTFFFYSDACVLMTFVISRAEKILTN
;
A
#
# COMPACT_ATOMS: atom_id res chain seq x y z
N MET A 1 0.06 -30.71 28.10
CA MET A 1 0.43 -29.93 26.90
C MET A 1 -0.24 -28.56 26.98
N ARG A 2 0.50 -27.46 27.17
CA ARG A 2 -0.06 -26.09 27.15
C ARG A 2 -0.02 -25.60 25.71
N LEU A 3 -1.18 -25.43 25.09
CA LEU A 3 -1.27 -24.82 23.76
C LEU A 3 -0.88 -23.34 23.86
N PRO A 4 -0.11 -22.80 22.90
CA PRO A 4 0.21 -21.38 22.87
C PRO A 4 -1.10 -20.57 22.82
N ARG A 5 -1.27 -19.68 23.81
CA ARG A 5 -2.44 -18.81 23.92
C ARG A 5 -2.09 -17.44 23.32
N ASN A 6 -3.10 -16.79 22.77
CA ASN A 6 -3.01 -15.39 22.38
C ASN A 6 -2.56 -14.48 23.54
N ALA A 7 -1.78 -13.45 23.21
CA ALA A 7 -1.36 -12.42 24.16
C ALA A 7 -2.59 -11.77 24.82
N ALA A 8 -2.45 -11.28 26.05
CA ALA A 8 -3.58 -10.69 26.79
C ALA A 8 -4.29 -9.56 26.02
N ILE A 9 -3.51 -8.83 25.22
CA ILE A 9 -3.91 -7.70 24.38
C ILE A 9 -4.87 -8.11 23.26
N SER A 10 -4.79 -9.37 22.79
CA SER A 10 -5.63 -9.91 21.72
C SER A 10 -6.73 -10.85 22.21
N ARG A 11 -7.01 -10.91 23.52
CA ARG A 11 -8.06 -11.79 24.08
C ARG A 11 -9.48 -11.34 23.77
N ASN A 12 -9.71 -10.03 23.73
CA ASN A 12 -11.06 -9.46 23.56
C ASN A 12 -11.33 -8.97 22.14
N VAL A 13 -10.43 -9.30 21.21
CA VAL A 13 -10.54 -8.89 19.82
C VAL A 13 -11.38 -9.92 19.06
N SER A 14 -12.54 -9.48 18.58
CA SER A 14 -13.51 -10.33 17.88
C SER A 14 -13.64 -10.00 16.39
N THR A 15 -13.19 -8.82 15.95
CA THR A 15 -13.34 -8.38 14.56
C THR A 15 -11.99 -8.36 13.82
N PRO A 16 -11.99 -8.63 12.51
CA PRO A 16 -10.78 -8.56 11.69
C PRO A 16 -10.11 -7.18 11.73
N LEU A 17 -10.90 -6.11 11.83
CA LEU A 17 -10.38 -4.73 11.89
C LEU A 17 -9.66 -4.46 13.21
N GLU A 18 -10.21 -4.91 14.34
CA GLU A 18 -9.55 -4.77 15.64
C GLU A 18 -8.28 -5.62 15.71
N SER A 19 -8.28 -6.83 15.11
CA SER A 19 -7.06 -7.64 14.95
C SER A 19 -6.02 -6.92 14.10
N TRP A 20 -6.43 -6.27 13.02
CA TRP A 20 -5.54 -5.51 12.15
C TRP A 20 -4.90 -4.32 12.87
N LYS A 21 -5.67 -3.59 13.70
CA LYS A 21 -5.13 -2.48 14.51
C LYS A 21 -4.08 -2.92 15.53
N LEU A 22 -4.12 -4.19 15.98
CA LEU A 22 -3.07 -4.74 16.84
C LEU A 22 -1.77 -5.04 16.07
N LEU A 23 -1.87 -5.38 14.79
CA LEU A 23 -0.73 -5.67 13.93
C LEU A 23 -0.12 -4.39 13.34
N MET A 24 -0.96 -3.40 13.07
CA MET A 24 -0.57 -2.13 12.49
C MET A 24 -1.13 -0.98 13.32
N SER A 25 -0.26 -0.41 14.15
CA SER A 25 -0.63 0.71 15.01
C SER A 25 -0.81 2.00 14.21
N VAL A 26 -1.57 2.94 14.78
CA VAL A 26 -1.75 4.27 14.17
C VAL A 26 -0.42 5.01 14.06
N GLU A 27 0.48 4.81 15.03
CA GLU A 27 1.82 5.42 15.04
C GLU A 27 2.67 4.91 13.87
N MET A 28 2.65 3.59 13.60
CA MET A 28 3.36 3.04 12.44
C MET A 28 2.85 3.64 11.12
N VAL A 29 1.54 3.83 10.97
CA VAL A 29 0.97 4.47 9.78
C VAL A 29 1.42 5.92 9.66
N LYS A 30 1.47 6.65 10.78
CA LYS A 30 1.97 8.03 10.81
C LYS A 30 3.45 8.12 10.43
N ASP A 31 4.27 7.21 10.92
CA ASP A 31 5.69 7.13 10.58
C ASP A 31 5.87 6.85 9.09
N LEU A 32 5.09 5.92 8.53
CA LEU A 32 5.08 5.64 7.08
C LEU A 32 4.74 6.89 6.28
N VAL A 33 3.69 7.61 6.66
CA VAL A 33 3.30 8.88 6.00
C VAL A 33 4.43 9.91 6.10
N SER A 34 5.03 10.08 7.28
CA SER A 34 6.12 11.01 7.53
C SER A 34 7.34 10.71 6.65
N CYS A 35 7.83 9.47 6.68
CA CYS A 35 8.96 9.02 5.87
C CYS A 35 8.67 9.17 4.37
N THR A 36 7.45 8.84 3.93
CA THR A 36 7.05 8.95 2.54
C THR A 36 7.02 10.41 2.10
N ASN A 37 6.49 11.32 2.91
CA ASN A 37 6.43 12.75 2.60
C ASN A 37 7.81 13.41 2.57
N ILE A 38 8.72 13.03 3.48
CA ILE A 38 10.12 13.46 3.44
C ILE A 38 10.75 13.03 2.10
N TYR A 39 10.49 11.79 1.69
CA TYR A 39 11.02 11.27 0.46
C TYR A 39 10.42 11.94 -0.78
N ILE A 40 9.10 12.15 -0.84
CA ILE A 40 8.42 12.88 -1.92
C ILE A 40 9.01 14.28 -2.07
N ALA A 41 9.21 15.00 -0.96
CA ALA A 41 9.84 16.31 -0.97
C ALA A 41 11.25 16.24 -1.58
N SER A 42 12.03 15.19 -1.27
CA SER A 42 13.39 15.01 -1.79
C SER A 42 13.46 14.76 -3.31
N ILE A 43 12.41 14.20 -3.92
CA ILE A 43 12.36 13.90 -5.36
C ILE A 43 11.42 14.82 -6.14
N SER A 44 10.75 15.76 -5.46
CA SER A 44 9.75 16.68 -6.02
C SER A 44 10.26 17.42 -7.26
N TYR A 45 11.53 17.82 -7.27
CA TYR A 45 12.18 18.51 -8.39
C TYR A 45 12.23 17.71 -9.70
N ARG A 46 12.04 16.38 -9.65
CA ARG A 46 12.03 15.51 -10.82
C ARG A 46 10.68 15.51 -11.55
N PHE A 47 9.64 16.05 -10.92
CA PHE A 47 8.30 16.07 -11.47
C PHE A 47 8.01 17.44 -12.07
N SER A 48 7.54 17.44 -13.32
CA SER A 48 7.14 18.67 -14.01
C SER A 48 5.82 19.24 -13.49
N ARG A 49 4.99 18.42 -12.83
CA ARG A 49 3.68 18.82 -12.32
C ARG A 49 3.64 18.68 -10.81
N GLU A 50 3.19 19.72 -10.13
CA GLU A 50 3.09 19.75 -8.66
C GLU A 50 2.19 18.63 -8.11
N ARG A 51 1.13 18.27 -8.86
CA ARG A 51 0.23 17.17 -8.49
C ARG A 51 0.92 15.80 -8.38
N ASP A 52 2.03 15.61 -9.09
CA ASP A 52 2.77 14.33 -9.12
C ASP A 52 3.75 14.21 -7.94
N ALA A 53 3.95 15.29 -7.18
CA ALA A 53 4.77 15.34 -5.96
C ALA A 53 3.95 15.75 -4.72
N LYS A 54 2.63 15.50 -4.75
CA LYS A 54 1.73 15.83 -3.64
C LYS A 54 2.02 14.94 -2.43
N SER A 55 2.05 15.55 -1.25
CA SER A 55 2.18 14.85 0.03
C SER A 55 1.02 13.89 0.27
N THR A 56 1.32 12.74 0.88
CA THR A 56 0.38 11.70 1.25
C THR A 56 -0.23 11.94 2.63
N THR A 57 -1.46 11.49 2.82
CA THR A 57 -2.21 11.48 4.08
C THR A 57 -2.35 10.07 4.69
N GLU A 58 -2.71 9.98 5.97
CA GLU A 58 -2.96 8.68 6.62
C GLU A 58 -4.09 7.88 5.94
N ALA A 59 -5.10 8.56 5.41
CA ALA A 59 -6.20 7.92 4.70
C ALA A 59 -5.69 7.26 3.40
N GLU A 60 -4.91 7.98 2.61
CA GLU A 60 -4.31 7.46 1.38
C GLU A 60 -3.34 6.31 1.67
N MET A 61 -2.55 6.39 2.75
CA MET A 61 -1.64 5.30 3.15
C MET A 61 -2.40 4.03 3.55
N LYS A 62 -3.51 4.16 4.31
CA LYS A 62 -4.36 3.02 4.67
C LYS A 62 -5.04 2.40 3.45
N VAL A 63 -5.50 3.24 2.52
CA VAL A 63 -6.08 2.80 1.24
C VAL A 63 -5.03 2.08 0.38
N PHE A 64 -3.77 2.52 0.41
CA PHE A 64 -2.66 1.89 -0.31
C PHE A 64 -2.27 0.51 0.26
N ILE A 65 -2.38 0.32 1.58
CA ILE A 65 -2.02 -0.94 2.24
C ILE A 65 -3.04 -2.06 1.93
N GLY A 66 -4.31 -1.73 1.71
CA GLY A 66 -5.36 -2.70 1.38
C GLY A 66 -5.02 -3.58 0.16
N PRO A 67 -4.73 -2.99 -1.01
CA PRO A 67 -4.32 -3.71 -2.21
C PRO A 67 -3.06 -4.56 -2.02
N LEU A 68 -2.09 -4.13 -1.19
CA LEU A 68 -0.90 -4.93 -0.88
C LEU A 68 -1.27 -6.27 -0.22
N TYR A 69 -2.25 -6.29 0.68
CA TYR A 69 -2.74 -7.56 1.23
C TYR A 69 -3.40 -8.44 0.18
N ILE A 70 -4.14 -7.85 -0.77
CA ILE A 70 -4.77 -8.58 -1.86
C ILE A 70 -3.71 -9.21 -2.78
N CYS A 71 -2.63 -8.47 -3.11
CA CYS A 71 -1.49 -9.01 -3.85
C CYS A 71 -0.92 -10.27 -3.20
N VAL A 72 -0.73 -10.22 -1.87
CA VAL A 72 -0.17 -11.34 -1.09
C VAL A 72 -1.11 -12.55 -1.10
N VAL A 73 -2.41 -12.32 -0.88
CA VAL A 73 -3.42 -13.40 -0.86
C VAL A 73 -3.53 -14.08 -2.23
N HIS A 74 -3.43 -13.30 -3.30
CA HIS A 74 -3.52 -13.83 -4.66
C HIS A 74 -2.25 -14.61 -5.08
N LYS A 75 -1.24 -14.72 -4.21
CA LYS A 75 0.08 -15.33 -4.48
C LYS A 75 0.72 -14.81 -5.77
N SER A 76 0.36 -13.60 -6.19
CA SER A 76 0.87 -12.95 -7.39
C SER A 76 2.25 -12.33 -7.16
N SER A 77 3.00 -12.80 -6.16
CA SER A 77 4.38 -12.38 -5.89
C SER A 77 5.34 -12.72 -7.03
N HIS A 78 4.96 -13.63 -7.93
CA HIS A 78 5.72 -14.01 -9.13
C HIS A 78 5.12 -13.45 -10.43
N VAL A 79 3.98 -12.77 -10.35
CA VAL A 79 3.37 -12.13 -11.52
C VAL A 79 3.94 -10.72 -11.61
N ASN A 80 4.31 -10.28 -12.82
CA ASN A 80 4.76 -8.91 -13.00
C ASN A 80 3.67 -7.99 -12.46
N ILE A 81 4.06 -7.08 -11.57
CA ILE A 81 3.10 -6.20 -10.93
C ILE A 81 2.32 -5.41 -12.00
N THR A 82 2.94 -5.15 -13.17
CA THR A 82 2.28 -4.53 -14.33
C THR A 82 1.05 -5.29 -14.83
N ASP A 83 1.07 -6.61 -14.70
CA ASP A 83 0.01 -7.52 -15.16
C ASP A 83 -1.13 -7.62 -14.14
N LEU A 84 -0.93 -7.11 -12.92
CA LEU A 84 -1.95 -7.09 -11.88
C LEU A 84 -2.99 -5.98 -12.11
N TRP A 85 -2.63 -4.95 -12.88
CA TRP A 85 -3.44 -3.75 -13.14
C TRP A 85 -3.62 -3.45 -14.63
N THR A 86 -3.33 -4.41 -15.50
CA THR A 86 -3.57 -4.30 -16.93
C THR A 86 -5.07 -4.10 -17.21
N THR A 87 -5.36 -3.19 -18.14
CA THR A 87 -6.74 -2.75 -18.48
C THR A 87 -7.36 -3.58 -19.61
N ASP A 88 -6.64 -4.59 -20.08
CA ASP A 88 -6.98 -5.49 -21.19
C ASP A 88 -7.99 -6.59 -20.81
N GLY A 89 -8.45 -6.59 -19.56
CA GLY A 89 -9.39 -7.59 -19.02
C GLY A 89 -8.72 -8.74 -18.27
N THR A 90 -7.39 -8.75 -18.19
CA THR A 90 -6.61 -9.77 -17.47
C THR A 90 -6.22 -9.33 -16.05
N GLY A 91 -6.23 -8.02 -15.78
CA GLY A 91 -5.92 -7.44 -14.47
C GLY A 91 -7.03 -7.60 -13.43
N ILE A 92 -6.68 -7.43 -12.15
CA ILE A 92 -7.62 -7.55 -11.04
C ILE A 92 -8.42 -6.23 -10.94
N GLU A 93 -9.71 -6.26 -11.27
CA GLU A 93 -10.60 -5.08 -11.29
C GLU A 93 -10.65 -4.32 -9.95
N ILE A 94 -10.41 -5.02 -8.83
CA ILE A 94 -10.36 -4.42 -7.51
C ILE A 94 -9.31 -3.30 -7.45
N PHE A 95 -8.14 -3.50 -8.07
CA PHE A 95 -7.10 -2.47 -8.14
C PHE A 95 -7.61 -1.23 -8.87
N ARG A 96 -8.29 -1.40 -10.01
CA ARG A 96 -8.85 -0.29 -10.82
C ARG A 96 -9.81 0.60 -10.01
N THR A 97 -10.67 0.02 -9.17
CA THR A 97 -11.61 0.79 -8.34
C THR A 97 -10.90 1.59 -7.24
N PHE A 98 -9.81 1.05 -6.67
CA PHE A 98 -8.99 1.80 -5.71
C PHE A 98 -8.34 3.05 -6.34
N PHE A 99 -7.93 2.97 -7.61
CA PHE A 99 -7.30 4.08 -8.35
C PHE A 99 -8.23 5.24 -8.68
N PHE A 100 -9.52 4.96 -8.93
CA PHE A 100 -10.47 6.00 -9.32
C PHE A 100 -11.00 6.82 -8.13
N TYR A 101 -10.98 6.24 -6.93
CA TYR A 101 -11.60 6.82 -5.74
C TYR A 101 -10.66 7.71 -4.91
N SER A 102 -9.34 7.72 -5.18
CA SER A 102 -8.38 8.43 -4.34
C SER A 102 -7.21 9.02 -5.14
N ASP A 103 -6.70 10.18 -4.71
CA ASP A 103 -5.49 10.85 -5.22
C ASP A 103 -4.19 10.02 -5.03
N ALA A 104 -4.28 8.72 -4.71
CA ALA A 104 -3.19 7.76 -4.53
C ALA A 104 -2.28 7.54 -5.78
N CYS A 105 -2.54 8.30 -6.84
CA CYS A 105 -1.82 8.29 -8.11
C CYS A 105 -0.31 8.56 -7.96
N VAL A 106 0.12 9.33 -6.95
CA VAL A 106 1.54 9.64 -6.70
C VAL A 106 2.30 8.44 -6.17
N LEU A 107 1.74 7.76 -5.15
CA LEU A 107 2.34 6.58 -4.52
C LEU A 107 2.48 5.41 -5.51
N MET A 108 1.53 5.27 -6.43
CA MET A 108 1.61 4.22 -7.44
C MET A 108 2.50 4.59 -8.63
N THR A 109 2.60 5.85 -9.05
CA THR A 109 3.69 6.28 -9.96
C THR A 109 5.05 5.95 -9.36
N PHE A 110 5.19 6.09 -8.04
CA PHE A 110 6.41 5.72 -7.32
C PHE A 110 6.68 4.20 -7.33
N VAL A 111 5.67 3.37 -7.06
CA VAL A 111 5.78 1.90 -7.14
C VAL A 111 6.06 1.42 -8.57
N ILE A 112 5.38 1.98 -9.57
CA ILE A 112 5.59 1.65 -10.98
C ILE A 112 7.01 2.05 -11.42
N SER A 113 7.47 3.26 -11.10
CA SER A 113 8.83 3.71 -11.43
C SER A 113 9.92 2.88 -10.72
N ARG A 114 9.63 2.32 -9.54
CA ARG A 114 10.53 1.40 -8.84
C ARG A 114 10.47 -0.02 -9.42
N ALA A 115 9.29 -0.51 -9.76
CA ALA A 115 9.08 -1.83 -10.37
C ALA A 115 9.77 -1.90 -11.75
N GLU A 116 9.63 -0.86 -12.58
CA GLU A 116 10.32 -0.77 -13.87
C GLU A 116 11.85 -0.77 -13.72
N LYS A 117 12.40 -0.07 -12.72
CA LYS A 117 13.84 -0.05 -12.42
C LYS A 117 14.39 -1.35 -11.85
N ILE A 118 13.54 -2.16 -11.21
CA ILE A 118 13.91 -3.48 -10.68
C ILE A 118 13.87 -4.53 -11.80
N LEU A 119 13.04 -4.35 -12.83
CA LEU A 119 12.93 -5.26 -13.98
C LEU A 119 13.92 -4.98 -15.12
N THR A 120 14.66 -3.87 -15.07
CA THR A 120 15.67 -3.48 -16.08
C THR A 120 17.12 -3.63 -15.60
N ASN A 121 17.36 -4.32 -14.47
CA ASN A 121 18.68 -4.79 -14.04
C ASN A 121 18.70 -6.31 -13.88
#